data_AF-A0A2H0NCZ3-F1
#
_entry.id   AF-A0A2H0NCZ3-F1
#
_cell.length_a   1.000
_cell.length_b   1.000
_cell.length_c   1.000
_cell.angle_alpha   90.00
_cell.angle_beta   90.00
_cell.angle_gamma   90.00
#
_symmetry.space_group_name_H-M   'P 1'
#
loop_
_entity.id
_entity.type
_entity.pdbx_description
1 polymer ?
#
loop_
_entity_poly.entity_id
_entity_poly.type
_entity_poly.pdbx_seq_one_letter_code
_entity_poly.pdbx_strand_id
1 'polypeptide(L)'
;MNTTKVFVACALGALIGSIVALQMNPYLWWIGLLVGGLTGYLSYEFKAVIAAVPKAWNAASWRPSKEVKWATVAFICVYISIVSIVLGIAILNPIPKREVLIAKPDILLYSFLGLMTSLVFLIGLTITLIEQPKLKNNITKSFQLIALYCNPISVATFLPLWCLYKFITHLPAMIAFIFKTGWSIICTLGRFIKFLFLLIHSDIRLLCGIDATIGSGIGYLTGNVLIGMVAGGVFGVLNYQIVSLKILKVVPVKNIS
;
A
#
# COMPACT_ATOMS: atom_id res chain seq x y z
N MET A 1 -5.16 -7.79 -36.77
CA MET A 1 -4.83 -6.83 -35.69
C MET A 1 -3.33 -6.63 -35.67
N ASN A 2 -2.84 -5.39 -35.66
CA ASN A 2 -1.45 -5.12 -36.07
C ASN A 2 -0.50 -5.29 -34.88
N THR A 3 0.24 -6.41 -34.85
CA THR A 3 1.34 -6.68 -33.91
C THR A 3 2.35 -5.53 -33.87
N THR A 4 2.56 -4.85 -35.00
CA THR A 4 3.37 -3.63 -35.11
C THR A 4 2.89 -2.51 -34.19
N LYS A 5 1.57 -2.33 -34.02
CA LYS A 5 1.03 -1.29 -33.11
C LYS A 5 1.33 -1.61 -31.66
N VAL A 6 1.19 -2.88 -31.27
CA VAL A 6 1.54 -3.35 -29.92
C VAL A 6 3.03 -3.12 -29.67
N PHE A 7 3.89 -3.57 -30.60
CA PHE A 7 5.33 -3.38 -30.50
C PHE A 7 5.70 -1.90 -30.31
N VAL A 8 5.20 -1.02 -31.17
CA VAL A 8 5.51 0.42 -31.12
C VAL A 8 5.00 1.07 -29.84
N ALA A 9 3.78 0.75 -29.41
CA ALA A 9 3.21 1.29 -28.17
C ALA A 9 4.03 0.87 -26.94
N CYS A 10 4.33 -0.42 -26.80
CA CYS A 10 5.12 -0.93 -25.69
C CYS A 10 6.55 -0.39 -25.71
N ALA A 11 7.19 -0.36 -26.88
CA ALA A 11 8.55 0.14 -27.04
C ALA A 11 8.65 1.63 -26.69
N LEU A 12 7.71 2.45 -27.17
CA LEU A 12 7.69 3.89 -26.90
C LEU A 12 7.41 4.20 -25.42
N GLY A 13 6.48 3.46 -24.80
CA GLY A 13 6.25 3.56 -23.37
C GLY A 13 7.48 3.16 -22.55
N ALA A 14 8.09 2.02 -22.89
CA ALA A 14 9.30 1.54 -22.23
C ALA A 14 10.47 2.51 -22.37
N LEU A 15 10.67 3.10 -23.55
CA LEU A 15 11.68 4.12 -23.84
C LEU A 15 11.50 5.34 -22.92
N ILE A 16 10.31 5.97 -22.95
CA ILE A 16 10.05 7.18 -22.15
C ILE A 16 10.16 6.88 -20.66
N GLY A 17 9.57 5.78 -20.20
CA GLY A 17 9.64 5.41 -18.78
C GLY A 17 11.06 5.09 -18.32
N SER A 18 11.91 4.48 -19.17
CA SER A 18 13.32 4.24 -18.86
C SER A 18 14.11 5.55 -18.73
N ILE A 19 13.87 6.52 -19.63
CA ILE A 19 14.50 7.85 -19.55
C ILE A 19 14.12 8.52 -18.24
N VAL A 20 12.83 8.55 -17.89
CA VAL A 20 12.36 9.16 -16.65
C VAL A 20 12.93 8.43 -15.43
N ALA A 21 12.93 7.10 -15.42
CA ALA A 21 13.46 6.31 -14.31
C ALA A 21 14.95 6.60 -14.05
N LEU A 22 15.76 6.73 -15.11
CA LEU A 22 17.19 7.02 -15.01
C LEU A 22 17.51 8.47 -14.60
N GLN A 23 16.62 9.42 -14.89
CA GLN A 23 16.79 10.82 -14.48
C GLN A 23 16.29 11.11 -13.07
N MET A 24 15.43 10.25 -12.52
CA MET A 24 14.92 10.38 -11.16
C MET A 24 15.93 9.89 -10.11
N ASN A 25 15.74 10.35 -8.87
CA ASN A 25 16.50 9.83 -7.73
C ASN A 25 16.34 8.29 -7.62
N PRO A 26 17.36 7.54 -7.20
CA PRO A 26 17.27 6.08 -7.00
C PRO A 26 16.15 5.60 -6.07
N TYR A 27 15.54 6.46 -5.25
CA TYR A 27 14.36 6.14 -4.44
C TYR A 27 13.02 6.37 -5.17
N LEU A 28 13.04 7.12 -6.29
CA LEU A 28 11.87 7.54 -7.07
C LEU A 28 11.83 6.96 -8.49
N TRP A 29 12.69 6.01 -8.82
CA TRP A 29 12.74 5.34 -10.13
C TRP A 29 11.41 4.70 -10.57
N TRP A 30 10.59 4.27 -9.60
CA TRP A 30 9.25 3.71 -9.84
C TRP A 30 8.29 4.71 -10.51
N ILE A 31 8.56 6.02 -10.43
CA ILE A 31 7.80 7.04 -11.18
C ILE A 31 7.97 6.80 -12.69
N GLY A 32 9.19 6.46 -13.13
CA GLY A 32 9.44 6.12 -14.53
C GLY A 32 8.67 4.89 -15.00
N LEU A 33 8.47 3.89 -14.12
CA LEU A 33 7.60 2.74 -14.40
C LEU A 33 6.16 3.18 -14.68
N LEU A 34 5.59 4.03 -13.82
CA LEU A 34 4.23 4.53 -13.98
C LEU A 34 4.06 5.37 -15.24
N VAL A 35 5.03 6.25 -15.52
CA VAL A 35 5.04 7.07 -16.74
C VAL A 35 5.16 6.19 -17.98
N GLY A 36 6.03 5.19 -17.95
CA GLY A 36 6.20 4.24 -19.04
C GLY A 36 4.94 3.43 -19.31
N GLY A 37 4.29 2.94 -18.25
CA GLY A 37 3.03 2.22 -18.36
C GLY A 37 1.88 3.08 -18.87
N LEU A 38 1.74 4.30 -18.36
CA LEU A 38 0.73 5.24 -18.85
C LEU A 38 0.97 5.59 -20.32
N THR A 39 2.21 5.84 -20.69
CA THR A 39 2.58 6.15 -22.09
C THR A 39 2.31 4.96 -23.01
N GLY A 40 2.65 3.73 -22.60
CA GLY A 40 2.33 2.51 -23.34
C GLY A 40 0.82 2.30 -23.50
N TYR A 41 0.05 2.55 -22.43
CA TYR A 41 -1.41 2.45 -22.44
C TYR A 41 -2.05 3.45 -23.41
N LEU A 42 -1.65 4.73 -23.34
CA LEU A 42 -2.26 5.80 -24.13
C LEU A 42 -1.81 5.79 -25.60
N SER A 43 -0.59 5.33 -25.88
CA SER A 43 -0.03 5.32 -27.24
C SER A 43 -0.71 4.31 -28.17
N TYR A 44 -1.27 3.21 -27.64
CA TYR A 44 -1.93 2.18 -28.45
C TYR A 44 -3.13 2.73 -29.25
N GLU A 45 -3.95 3.59 -28.63
CA GLU A 45 -5.12 4.23 -29.26
C GLU A 45 -5.20 5.73 -28.93
N PHE A 46 -4.11 6.44 -29.18
CA PHE A 46 -3.96 7.86 -28.85
C PHE A 46 -5.12 8.74 -29.35
N LYS A 47 -5.62 8.48 -30.56
CA LYS A 47 -6.77 9.22 -31.13
C LYS A 47 -8.05 9.02 -30.32
N ALA A 48 -8.31 7.80 -29.85
CA ALA A 48 -9.51 7.50 -29.06
C ALA A 48 -9.42 8.15 -27.67
N VAL A 49 -8.23 8.14 -27.06
CA VAL A 49 -7.95 8.84 -25.80
C VAL A 49 -8.22 10.33 -25.93
N ILE A 50 -7.62 11.00 -26.94
CA ILE A 50 -7.83 12.45 -27.16
C ILE A 50 -9.32 12.76 -27.34
N ALA A 51 -10.06 11.94 -28.08
CA ALA A 51 -11.50 12.13 -28.26
C ALA A 51 -12.32 11.87 -26.98
N ALA A 52 -11.83 11.03 -26.07
CA ALA A 52 -12.49 10.69 -24.81
C ALA A 52 -12.26 11.74 -23.72
N VAL A 53 -11.10 12.42 -23.68
CA VAL A 53 -10.78 13.43 -22.66
C VAL A 53 -11.85 14.53 -22.52
N PRO A 54 -12.28 15.23 -23.58
CA PRO A 54 -13.32 16.27 -23.44
C PRO A 54 -14.68 15.68 -23.03
N LYS A 55 -15.01 14.46 -23.45
CA LYS A 55 -16.23 13.77 -23.02
C LYS A 55 -16.18 13.42 -21.53
N ALA A 56 -15.05 12.89 -21.07
CA ALA A 56 -14.80 12.57 -19.67
C ALA A 56 -14.78 13.83 -18.81
N TRP A 57 -14.19 14.92 -19.29
CA TRP A 57 -14.18 16.21 -18.59
C TRP A 57 -15.60 16.78 -18.42
N ASN A 58 -16.40 16.75 -19.48
CA ASN A 58 -17.78 17.22 -19.41
C ASN A 58 -18.69 16.30 -18.58
N ALA A 59 -18.42 14.99 -18.56
CA ALA A 59 -19.14 14.01 -17.75
C ALA A 59 -18.68 13.97 -16.29
N ALA A 60 -17.42 14.35 -16.03
CA ALA A 60 -16.86 14.53 -14.69
C ALA A 60 -17.37 15.85 -14.11
N SER A 61 -18.69 15.95 -13.94
CA SER A 61 -19.32 16.93 -13.04
C SER A 61 -19.03 16.58 -11.57
N TRP A 62 -17.83 16.10 -11.26
CA TRP A 62 -17.44 15.74 -9.91
C TRP A 62 -17.26 17.02 -9.11
N ARG A 63 -18.27 17.32 -8.31
CA ARG A 63 -18.19 18.31 -7.24
C ARG A 63 -17.96 17.52 -5.97
N PRO A 64 -16.78 17.62 -5.32
CA PRO A 64 -16.60 16.97 -4.02
C PRO A 64 -17.69 17.48 -3.07
N SER A 65 -18.52 16.55 -2.56
CA SER A 65 -19.58 16.88 -1.62
C SER A 65 -18.95 17.55 -0.38
N LYS A 66 -19.75 18.31 0.35
CA LYS A 66 -19.27 18.93 1.59
C LYS A 66 -18.73 17.86 2.56
N GLU A 67 -19.33 16.66 2.60
CA GLU A 67 -18.83 15.58 3.46
C GLU A 67 -17.45 15.06 3.03
N VAL A 68 -17.20 14.89 1.72
CA VAL A 68 -15.90 14.43 1.20
C VAL A 68 -14.79 15.45 1.49
N LYS A 69 -15.11 16.75 1.45
CA LYS A 69 -14.15 17.80 1.84
C LYS A 69 -13.77 17.70 3.32
N TRP A 70 -14.75 17.56 4.21
CA TRP A 70 -14.49 17.42 5.65
C TRP A 70 -13.76 16.11 5.99
N ALA A 71 -14.12 15.00 5.33
CA ALA A 71 -13.42 13.73 5.49
C ALA A 71 -11.96 13.81 5.04
N THR A 72 -11.68 14.53 3.94
CA THR A 72 -10.32 14.74 3.43
C THR A 72 -9.50 15.60 4.40
N VAL A 73 -10.09 16.68 4.95
CA VAL A 73 -9.44 17.51 5.97
C VAL A 73 -9.16 16.71 7.25
N ALA A 74 -10.13 15.94 7.75
CA ALA A 74 -9.96 15.09 8.93
C ALA A 74 -8.87 14.04 8.72
N PHE A 75 -8.82 13.41 7.54
CA PHE A 75 -7.79 12.45 7.18
C PHE A 75 -6.39 13.09 7.16
N ILE A 76 -6.26 14.29 6.58
CA ILE A 76 -5.01 15.06 6.58
C ILE A 76 -4.58 15.40 8.02
N CYS A 77 -5.50 15.82 8.90
CA CYS A 77 -5.19 16.14 10.30
C CYS A 77 -4.72 14.91 11.10
N VAL A 78 -5.40 13.77 10.94
CA VAL A 78 -5.00 12.50 11.58
C VAL A 78 -3.64 12.05 11.06
N TYR A 79 -3.42 12.12 9.75
CA TYR A 79 -2.15 11.78 9.12
C TYR A 79 -1.01 12.66 9.64
N ILE A 80 -1.19 13.99 9.69
CA ILE A 80 -0.21 14.92 10.27
C ILE A 80 0.08 14.57 11.73
N SER A 81 -0.95 14.24 12.52
CA SER A 81 -0.78 13.87 13.95
C SER A 81 0.04 12.59 14.11
N ILE A 82 -0.26 11.55 13.32
CA ILE A 82 0.50 10.29 13.33
C ILE A 82 1.95 10.53 12.87
N VAL A 83 2.14 11.27 11.79
CA VAL A 83 3.48 11.62 11.28
C VAL A 83 4.27 12.39 12.33
N SER A 84 3.64 13.31 13.06
CA SER A 84 4.28 14.09 14.14
C SER A 84 4.76 13.19 15.28
N ILE A 85 3.95 12.21 15.69
CA ILE A 85 4.30 11.23 16.72
C ILE A 85 5.47 10.36 16.26
N VAL A 86 5.39 9.84 15.02
CA VAL A 86 6.44 8.98 14.45
C VAL A 86 7.74 9.74 14.26
N LEU A 87 7.70 11.00 13.78
CA LEU A 87 8.87 11.86 13.71
C LEU A 87 9.46 12.12 15.09
N GLY A 88 8.62 12.41 16.09
CA GLY A 88 9.06 12.58 17.47
C GLY A 88 9.82 11.35 17.98
N ILE A 89 9.27 10.15 17.80
CA ILE A 89 9.92 8.89 18.18
C ILE A 89 11.23 8.67 17.40
N ALA A 90 11.24 8.94 16.08
CA ALA A 90 12.43 8.77 15.25
C ALA A 90 13.56 9.75 15.61
N ILE A 91 13.23 10.98 15.97
CA ILE A 91 14.19 12.00 16.46
C ILE A 91 14.69 11.63 17.86
N LEU A 92 13.83 11.06 18.70
CA LEU A 92 14.17 10.60 20.07
C LEU A 92 14.96 9.28 20.10
N ASN A 93 15.08 8.57 18.97
CA ASN A 93 15.91 7.38 18.86
C ASN A 93 17.28 7.79 18.27
N PRO A 94 18.28 8.15 19.11
CA PRO A 94 19.62 8.33 18.60
C PRO A 94 20.07 7.00 17.99
N ILE A 95 20.29 6.99 16.67
CA ILE A 95 21.12 5.99 16.00
C ILE A 95 22.37 5.86 16.88
N PRO A 96 22.71 4.65 17.38
CA PRO A 96 23.64 4.51 18.49
C PRO A 96 25.04 4.96 18.07
N LYS A 97 25.38 6.19 18.40
CA LYS A 97 26.74 6.63 18.71
C LYS A 97 26.70 7.24 20.09
N ARG A 98 27.29 6.50 21.02
CA ARG A 98 27.00 6.45 22.46
C ARG A 98 27.48 7.65 23.29
N GLU A 99 27.76 8.81 22.69
CA GLU A 99 28.59 9.84 23.38
C GLU A 99 28.03 11.26 23.43
N VAL A 100 26.83 11.55 22.93
CA VAL A 100 26.26 12.91 23.06
C VAL A 100 24.91 12.87 23.76
N LEU A 101 24.95 12.51 25.05
CA LEU A 101 23.84 12.67 26.00
C LEU A 101 24.07 13.90 26.89
N ILE A 102 24.47 15.02 26.28
CA ILE A 102 24.45 16.33 26.95
C ILE A 102 23.31 17.13 26.31
N ALA A 103 22.21 17.16 27.07
CA ALA A 103 20.93 17.83 26.87
C ALA A 103 20.85 18.90 25.75
N LYS A 104 20.16 18.56 24.66
CA LYS A 104 19.52 19.56 23.81
C LYS A 104 18.10 19.86 24.34
N PRO A 105 17.74 21.14 24.55
CA PRO A 105 16.44 21.55 25.12
C PRO A 105 15.23 21.09 24.28
N ASP A 106 15.44 20.80 22.99
CA ASP A 106 14.38 20.37 22.07
C ASP A 106 13.77 19.00 22.44
N ILE A 107 14.58 18.08 22.99
CA ILE A 107 14.12 16.75 23.42
C ILE A 107 13.11 16.85 24.57
N LEU A 108 13.34 17.81 25.47
CA LEU A 108 12.48 18.08 26.61
C LEU A 108 11.13 18.66 26.15
N LEU A 109 11.14 19.51 25.12
CA LEU A 109 9.92 20.09 24.53
C LEU A 109 9.04 19.03 23.84
N TYR A 110 9.62 18.11 23.07
CA TYR A 110 8.84 17.04 22.42
C TYR A 110 8.32 15.99 23.41
N SER A 111 9.11 15.67 24.44
CA SER A 111 8.69 14.79 25.54
C SER A 111 7.52 15.43 26.31
N PHE A 112 7.60 16.73 26.55
CA PHE A 112 6.54 17.51 27.18
C PHE A 112 5.27 17.54 26.34
N LEU A 113 5.37 17.72 25.01
CA LEU A 113 4.22 17.68 24.10
C LEU A 113 3.52 16.31 24.09
N GLY A 114 4.29 15.20 24.12
CA GLY A 114 3.75 13.84 24.25
C GLY A 114 3.08 13.59 25.61
N LEU A 115 3.62 14.17 26.68
CA LEU A 115 3.02 14.12 28.01
C LEU A 115 1.72 14.92 28.08
N MET A 116 1.66 16.10 27.45
CA MET A 116 0.46 16.93 27.41
C MET A 116 -0.67 16.27 26.61
N THR A 117 -0.36 15.66 25.48
CA THR A 117 -1.37 14.94 24.67
C THR A 117 -1.90 13.68 25.35
N SER A 118 -1.07 12.93 26.06
CA SER A 118 -1.53 11.79 26.89
C SER A 118 -2.33 12.23 28.12
N LEU A 119 -2.00 13.38 28.73
CA LEU A 119 -2.78 13.99 29.80
C LEU A 119 -4.18 14.40 29.34
N VAL A 120 -4.31 15.04 28.17
CA VAL A 120 -5.61 15.42 27.60
C VAL A 120 -6.48 14.18 27.35
N PHE A 121 -5.88 13.08 26.90
CA PHE A 121 -6.60 11.80 26.74
C PHE A 121 -7.06 11.20 28.07
N LEU A 122 -6.20 11.20 29.09
CA LEU A 122 -6.52 10.74 30.45
C LEU A 122 -7.61 11.59 31.12
N ILE A 123 -7.60 12.90 30.89
CA ILE A 123 -8.62 13.84 31.37
C ILE A 123 -9.95 13.59 30.66
N GLY A 124 -9.95 13.42 29.33
CA GLY A 124 -11.15 13.05 28.58
C GLY A 124 -11.75 11.72 29.02
N LEU A 125 -10.89 10.74 29.32
CA LEU A 125 -11.29 9.44 29.88
C LEU A 125 -11.87 9.59 31.29
N THR A 126 -11.25 10.38 32.17
CA THR A 126 -11.75 10.55 33.55
C THR A 126 -13.07 11.31 33.61
N ILE A 127 -13.28 12.33 32.77
CA ILE A 127 -14.56 13.06 32.67
C ILE A 127 -15.68 12.12 32.20
N THR A 128 -15.45 11.32 31.15
CA THR A 128 -16.43 10.34 30.67
C THR A 128 -16.76 9.25 31.70
N LEU A 129 -15.81 8.90 32.58
CA LEU A 129 -16.03 7.97 33.69
C LEU A 129 -16.78 8.58 34.88
N ILE A 130 -16.67 9.90 35.12
CA ILE A 130 -17.36 10.60 36.21
C ILE A 130 -18.85 10.80 35.90
N GLU A 131 -19.21 11.07 34.65
CA GLU A 131 -20.60 11.32 34.24
C GLU A 131 -21.49 10.06 34.19
N GLN A 132 -20.89 8.86 34.26
CA GLN A 132 -21.60 7.58 34.14
C GLN A 132 -21.50 6.78 35.46
N PRO A 133 -22.35 7.04 36.48
CA PRO A 133 -22.23 6.40 37.81
C PRO A 133 -22.46 4.88 37.80
N LYS A 134 -23.16 4.34 36.79
CA LYS A 134 -23.29 2.89 36.56
C LYS A 134 -21.93 2.24 36.18
N LEU A 135 -21.03 3.00 35.56
CA LEU A 135 -19.70 2.58 35.18
C LEU A 135 -18.76 2.51 36.39
N LYS A 136 -18.92 3.42 37.36
CA LYS A 136 -18.11 3.53 38.59
C LYS A 136 -18.09 2.25 39.45
N ASN A 137 -19.23 1.58 39.64
CA ASN A 137 -19.32 0.35 40.43
C ASN A 137 -18.72 -0.88 39.73
N ASN A 138 -18.72 -0.90 38.40
CA ASN A 138 -18.03 -1.94 37.64
C ASN A 138 -16.51 -1.68 37.66
N ILE A 139 -16.08 -0.42 37.63
CA ILE A 139 -14.67 -0.03 37.67
C ILE A 139 -14.02 -0.37 39.01
N THR A 140 -14.67 -0.14 40.16
CA THR A 140 -14.10 -0.51 41.47
C THR A 140 -13.93 -2.01 41.64
N LYS A 141 -14.91 -2.81 41.17
CA LYS A 141 -14.76 -4.28 41.12
C LYS A 141 -13.65 -4.70 40.16
N SER A 142 -13.55 -4.07 38.99
CA SER A 142 -12.44 -4.29 38.06
C SER A 142 -11.09 -3.89 38.65
N PHE A 143 -11.00 -2.79 39.41
CA PHE A 143 -9.78 -2.35 40.09
C PHE A 143 -9.36 -3.30 41.20
N GLN A 144 -10.31 -3.84 41.96
CA GLN A 144 -10.03 -4.85 42.98
C GLN A 144 -9.55 -6.16 42.35
N LEU A 145 -10.17 -6.58 41.24
CA LEU A 145 -9.72 -7.74 40.46
C LEU A 145 -8.32 -7.49 39.87
N ILE A 146 -8.06 -6.32 39.31
CA ILE A 146 -6.74 -5.93 38.79
C ILE A 146 -5.72 -5.90 39.93
N ALA A 147 -6.02 -5.31 41.10
CA ALA A 147 -5.09 -5.30 42.23
C ALA A 147 -4.79 -6.72 42.75
N LEU A 148 -5.79 -7.61 42.76
CA LEU A 148 -5.64 -8.99 43.22
C LEU A 148 -4.83 -9.85 42.23
N TYR A 149 -5.14 -9.76 40.94
CA TYR A 149 -4.52 -10.59 39.89
C TYR A 149 -3.26 -9.97 39.28
N CYS A 150 -3.09 -8.65 39.36
CA CYS A 150 -1.94 -7.92 38.85
C CYS A 150 -0.95 -7.50 39.94
N ASN A 151 -1.06 -8.03 41.16
CA ASN A 151 0.00 -7.82 42.15
C ASN A 151 1.33 -8.43 41.64
N PRO A 152 2.50 -7.84 41.95
CA PRO A 152 3.76 -8.23 41.34
C PRO A 152 4.13 -9.71 41.53
N ILE A 153 3.75 -10.32 42.66
CA ILE A 153 4.03 -11.72 42.99
C ILE A 153 3.15 -12.65 42.15
N SER A 154 1.84 -12.36 42.06
CA SER A 154 0.90 -13.12 41.24
C SER A 154 1.24 -13.02 39.76
N VAL A 155 1.67 -11.84 39.31
CA VAL A 155 2.12 -11.60 37.94
C VAL A 155 3.43 -12.32 37.64
N ALA A 156 4.41 -12.31 38.55
CA ALA A 156 5.69 -12.96 38.30
C ALA A 156 5.59 -14.49 38.29
N THR A 157 4.65 -15.09 39.03
CA THR A 157 4.59 -16.54 39.25
C THR A 157 3.46 -17.22 38.48
N PHE A 158 2.21 -16.74 38.62
CA PHE A 158 1.06 -17.40 38.02
C PHE A 158 0.83 -16.98 36.57
N LEU A 159 1.19 -15.75 36.18
CA LEU A 159 1.00 -15.30 34.80
C LEU A 159 1.83 -16.10 33.79
N PRO A 160 3.14 -16.38 33.99
CA PRO A 160 3.91 -17.17 33.04
C PRO A 160 3.41 -18.61 32.94
N LEU A 161 3.05 -19.24 34.07
CA LEU A 161 2.53 -20.61 34.10
C LEU A 161 1.15 -20.71 33.44
N TRP A 162 0.26 -19.75 33.71
CA TRP A 162 -1.06 -19.69 33.08
C TRP A 162 -0.95 -19.41 31.58
N CYS A 163 -0.09 -18.48 31.18
CA CYS A 163 0.22 -18.21 29.76
C CYS A 163 0.79 -19.44 29.07
N LEU A 164 1.71 -20.18 29.71
CA LEU A 164 2.31 -21.39 29.14
C LEU A 164 1.27 -22.52 29.02
N TYR A 165 0.44 -22.72 30.04
CA TYR A 165 -0.68 -23.68 30.00
C TYR A 165 -1.69 -23.33 28.89
N LYS A 166 -2.10 -22.05 28.80
CA LYS A 166 -3.01 -21.58 27.74
C LYS A 166 -2.38 -21.68 26.37
N PHE A 167 -1.10 -21.35 26.24
CA PHE A 167 -0.37 -21.50 24.99
C PHE A 167 -0.36 -22.97 24.54
N ILE A 168 0.02 -23.91 25.40
CA ILE A 168 0.07 -25.34 25.06
C ILE A 168 -1.32 -25.88 24.69
N THR A 169 -2.34 -25.56 25.49
CA THR A 169 -3.71 -26.05 25.26
C THR A 169 -4.35 -25.45 24.00
N HIS A 170 -4.03 -24.20 23.66
CA HIS A 170 -4.52 -23.55 22.43
C HIS A 170 -3.57 -23.69 21.23
N LEU A 171 -2.37 -24.25 21.39
CA LEU A 171 -1.38 -24.39 20.33
C LEU A 171 -1.94 -25.13 19.10
N PRO A 172 -2.63 -26.29 19.22
CA PRO A 172 -3.19 -26.97 18.06
C PRO A 172 -4.25 -26.13 17.35
N ALA A 173 -5.10 -25.42 18.11
CA ALA A 173 -6.12 -24.53 17.56
C ALA A 173 -5.50 -23.32 16.85
N MET A 174 -4.44 -22.74 17.41
CA MET A 174 -3.68 -21.65 16.79
C MET A 174 -2.99 -22.12 15.49
N ILE A 175 -2.36 -23.29 15.49
CA ILE A 175 -1.75 -23.88 14.29
C ILE A 175 -2.82 -24.10 13.21
N ALA A 176 -3.95 -24.73 13.56
CA ALA A 176 -5.06 -24.94 12.64
C ALA A 176 -5.63 -23.61 12.10
N PHE A 177 -5.73 -22.59 12.95
CA PHE A 177 -6.15 -21.25 12.56
C PHE A 177 -5.16 -20.59 11.59
N ILE A 178 -3.85 -20.69 11.84
CA ILE A 178 -2.79 -20.17 10.97
C ILE A 178 -2.85 -20.86 9.61
N PHE A 179 -2.96 -22.20 9.57
CA PHE A 179 -3.07 -22.93 8.31
C PHE A 179 -4.36 -22.60 7.57
N LYS A 180 -5.50 -22.54 8.25
CA LYS A 180 -6.80 -22.19 7.63
C LYS A 180 -6.78 -20.77 7.08
N THR A 181 -6.27 -19.81 7.85
CA THR A 181 -6.20 -18.40 7.47
C THR A 181 -5.18 -18.21 6.34
N GLY A 182 -3.99 -18.82 6.46
CA GLY A 182 -2.97 -18.82 5.44
C GLY A 182 -3.47 -19.41 4.12
N TRP A 183 -4.15 -20.56 4.18
CA TRP A 183 -4.79 -21.17 3.01
C TRP A 183 -5.84 -20.27 2.39
N SER A 184 -6.70 -19.65 3.21
CA SER A 184 -7.72 -18.69 2.73
C SER A 184 -7.10 -17.48 2.04
N ILE A 185 -6.01 -16.93 2.58
CA ILE A 185 -5.26 -15.83 1.98
C ILE A 185 -4.66 -16.27 0.64
N ILE A 186 -4.01 -17.44 0.59
CA ILE A 186 -3.44 -17.99 -0.65
C ILE A 186 -4.52 -18.19 -1.71
N CYS A 187 -5.68 -18.77 -1.36
CA CYS A 187 -6.78 -18.94 -2.29
C CYS A 187 -7.34 -17.61 -2.79
N THR A 188 -7.48 -16.63 -1.90
CA THR A 188 -8.00 -15.28 -2.25
C THR A 188 -7.02 -14.55 -3.16
N LEU A 189 -5.73 -14.60 -2.83
CA LEU A 189 -4.66 -14.03 -3.65
C LEU A 189 -4.58 -14.73 -5.02
N GLY A 190 -4.73 -16.06 -5.07
CA GLY A 190 -4.76 -16.82 -6.32
C GLY A 190 -5.94 -16.44 -7.20
N ARG A 191 -7.14 -16.24 -6.64
CA ARG A 191 -8.31 -15.73 -7.36
C ARG A 191 -8.08 -14.31 -7.87
N PHE A 192 -7.48 -13.45 -7.06
CA PHE A 192 -7.16 -12.08 -7.45
C PHE A 192 -6.12 -12.04 -8.58
N ILE A 193 -5.04 -12.82 -8.49
CA ILE A 193 -4.02 -12.94 -9.55
C ILE A 193 -4.67 -13.46 -10.84
N LYS A 194 -5.51 -14.50 -10.76
CA LYS A 194 -6.23 -15.02 -11.93
C LYS A 194 -7.11 -13.94 -12.56
N PHE A 195 -7.86 -13.19 -11.75
CA PHE A 195 -8.70 -12.09 -12.23
C PHE A 195 -7.88 -10.99 -12.89
N LEU A 196 -6.81 -10.52 -12.23
CA LEU A 196 -5.91 -9.49 -12.75
C LEU A 196 -5.28 -9.95 -14.06
N PHE A 197 -4.80 -11.19 -14.13
CA PHE A 197 -4.21 -11.78 -15.33
C PHE A 197 -5.20 -11.80 -16.50
N LEU A 198 -6.44 -12.23 -16.27
CA LEU A 198 -7.49 -12.22 -17.29
C LEU A 198 -7.84 -10.79 -17.71
N LEU A 199 -7.92 -9.85 -16.77
CA LEU A 199 -8.21 -8.44 -17.05
C LEU A 199 -7.14 -7.83 -17.96
N ILE A 200 -5.86 -8.02 -17.63
CA ILE A 200 -4.72 -7.53 -18.40
C ILE A 200 -4.75 -8.05 -19.84
N HIS A 201 -5.06 -9.34 -20.03
CA HIS A 201 -5.08 -9.95 -21.36
C HIS A 201 -6.40 -9.74 -22.11
N SER A 202 -7.44 -9.23 -21.44
CA SER A 202 -8.71 -8.88 -22.08
C SER A 202 -8.68 -7.51 -22.76
N ASP A 203 -7.84 -6.59 -22.30
CA ASP A 203 -7.67 -5.25 -22.87
C ASP A 203 -6.24 -5.03 -23.37
N ILE A 204 -6.09 -4.88 -24.68
CA ILE A 204 -4.79 -4.70 -25.34
C ILE A 204 -4.10 -3.42 -24.86
N ARG A 205 -4.84 -2.37 -24.50
CA ARG A 205 -4.24 -1.13 -23.97
C ARG A 205 -3.58 -1.40 -22.63
N LEU A 206 -4.26 -2.17 -21.76
CA LEU A 206 -3.75 -2.55 -20.45
C LEU A 206 -2.52 -3.47 -20.58
N LEU A 207 -2.58 -4.43 -21.51
CA LEU A 207 -1.42 -5.26 -21.88
C LEU A 207 -0.22 -4.39 -22.28
N CYS A 208 -0.42 -3.43 -23.19
CA CYS A 208 0.65 -2.55 -23.65
C CYS A 208 1.23 -1.69 -22.52
N GLY A 209 0.38 -1.20 -21.62
CA GLY A 209 0.82 -0.44 -20.45
C GLY A 209 1.67 -1.27 -19.50
N ILE A 210 1.29 -2.51 -19.20
CA ILE A 210 2.06 -3.37 -18.29
C ILE A 210 3.38 -3.81 -18.93
N ASP A 211 3.38 -4.19 -20.19
CA ASP A 211 4.61 -4.58 -20.89
C ASP A 211 5.57 -3.39 -21.06
N ALA A 212 5.05 -2.18 -21.29
CA ALA A 212 5.85 -0.96 -21.26
C ALA A 212 6.44 -0.69 -19.87
N THR A 213 5.66 -0.92 -18.81
CA THR A 213 6.12 -0.79 -17.41
C THR A 213 7.28 -1.74 -17.13
N ILE A 214 7.15 -3.01 -17.53
CA ILE A 214 8.21 -4.02 -17.38
C ILE A 214 9.45 -3.61 -18.18
N GLY A 215 9.27 -3.18 -19.43
CA GLY A 215 10.35 -2.68 -20.27
C GLY A 215 11.09 -1.49 -19.65
N SER A 216 10.36 -0.53 -19.05
CA SER A 216 10.96 0.58 -18.30
C SER A 216 11.79 0.13 -17.11
N GLY A 217 11.32 -0.90 -16.38
CA GLY A 217 12.08 -1.49 -15.27
C GLY A 217 13.38 -2.14 -15.73
N ILE A 218 13.34 -2.87 -16.85
CA ILE A 218 14.54 -3.47 -17.44
C ILE A 218 15.51 -2.39 -17.90
N GLY A 219 15.03 -1.32 -18.54
CA GLY A 219 15.88 -0.20 -18.95
C GLY A 219 16.56 0.51 -17.78
N TYR A 220 15.86 0.70 -16.67
CA TYR A 220 16.42 1.23 -15.42
C TYR A 220 17.48 0.30 -14.83
N LEU A 221 17.15 -0.99 -14.64
CA LEU A 221 18.05 -1.97 -14.02
C LEU A 221 19.32 -2.22 -14.83
N THR A 222 19.25 -2.12 -16.16
CA THR A 222 20.40 -2.28 -17.06
C THR A 222 21.19 -0.99 -17.28
N GLY A 223 20.67 0.16 -16.84
CA GLY A 223 21.26 1.47 -17.14
C GLY A 223 21.19 1.85 -18.63
N ASN A 224 20.37 1.17 -19.44
CA ASN A 224 20.33 1.37 -20.88
C ASN A 224 18.89 1.47 -21.40
N VAL A 225 18.54 2.68 -21.84
CA VAL A 225 17.22 3.03 -22.36
C VAL A 225 16.85 2.21 -23.59
N LEU A 226 17.80 1.92 -24.48
CA LEU A 226 17.54 1.14 -25.71
C LEU A 226 17.21 -0.32 -25.40
N ILE A 227 17.87 -0.90 -24.37
CA ILE A 227 17.53 -2.26 -23.91
C ILE A 227 16.11 -2.29 -23.36
N GLY A 228 15.73 -1.30 -22.55
CA GLY A 228 14.36 -1.17 -22.05
C GLY A 228 13.31 -1.06 -23.16
N MET A 229 13.57 -0.21 -24.17
CA MET A 229 12.71 -0.05 -25.37
C MET A 229 12.50 -1.38 -26.10
N VAL A 230 13.60 -2.08 -26.44
CA VAL A 230 13.53 -3.35 -27.16
C VAL A 230 12.83 -4.42 -26.32
N ALA A 231 13.15 -4.51 -25.03
CA ALA A 231 12.53 -5.45 -24.11
C ALA A 231 11.02 -5.23 -24.03
N GLY A 232 10.56 -3.99 -23.81
CA GLY A 232 9.13 -3.66 -23.76
C GLY A 232 8.40 -4.01 -25.06
N GLY A 233 8.97 -3.68 -26.22
CA GLY A 233 8.41 -4.04 -27.52
C GLY A 233 8.30 -5.55 -27.75
N VAL A 234 9.36 -6.30 -27.45
CA VAL A 234 9.41 -7.77 -27.61
C VAL A 234 8.45 -8.45 -26.64
N PHE A 235 8.45 -8.08 -25.35
CA PHE A 235 7.51 -8.63 -24.37
C PHE A 235 6.06 -8.35 -24.77
N GLY A 236 5.75 -7.13 -25.22
CA GLY A 236 4.44 -6.76 -25.74
C GLY A 236 3.94 -7.70 -26.84
N VAL A 237 4.79 -7.97 -27.84
CA VAL A 237 4.44 -8.87 -28.95
C VAL A 237 4.30 -10.33 -28.49
N LEU A 238 5.21 -10.81 -27.65
CA LEU A 238 5.18 -12.18 -27.15
C LEU A 238 3.95 -12.44 -26.26
N ASN A 239 3.64 -11.54 -25.32
CA ASN A 239 2.47 -11.67 -24.45
C ASN A 239 1.17 -11.57 -25.26
N TYR A 240 1.12 -10.72 -26.27
CA TYR A 240 -0.02 -10.69 -27.18
C TYR A 240 -0.17 -12.00 -27.98
N GLN A 241 0.87 -12.46 -28.65
CA GLN A 241 0.77 -13.62 -29.56
C GLN A 241 0.67 -14.95 -28.83
N ILE A 242 1.48 -15.17 -27.80
CA ILE A 242 1.57 -16.44 -27.10
C ILE A 242 0.47 -16.51 -26.06
N VAL A 243 0.41 -15.52 -25.16
CA VAL A 243 -0.48 -15.61 -24.00
C VAL A 243 -1.92 -15.27 -24.40
N SER A 244 -2.14 -14.12 -25.06
CA SER A 244 -3.51 -13.66 -25.36
C SER A 244 -4.18 -14.52 -26.43
N LEU A 245 -3.48 -14.79 -27.54
CA LEU A 245 -4.06 -15.53 -28.68
C LEU A 245 -4.01 -17.06 -28.51
N LYS A 246 -2.85 -17.64 -28.17
CA LYS A 246 -2.71 -19.11 -28.16
C LYS A 246 -3.22 -19.74 -26.86
N ILE A 247 -2.82 -19.19 -25.71
CA ILE A 247 -3.12 -19.79 -24.40
C ILE A 247 -4.55 -19.43 -23.96
N LEU A 248 -4.86 -18.13 -23.90
CA LEU A 248 -6.11 -17.66 -23.33
C LEU A 248 -7.28 -17.67 -24.31
N LYS A 249 -7.03 -17.47 -25.62
CA LYS A 249 -8.06 -17.36 -26.66
C LYS A 249 -9.16 -16.32 -26.34
N VAL A 250 -8.82 -15.29 -25.57
CA VAL A 250 -9.79 -14.29 -25.06
C VAL A 250 -10.11 -13.22 -26.09
N VAL A 251 -9.16 -12.90 -26.99
CA VAL A 251 -9.39 -11.92 -28.04
C VAL A 251 -10.03 -12.63 -29.24
N PRO A 252 -11.27 -12.30 -29.64
CA PRO A 252 -11.83 -12.86 -30.86
C PRO A 252 -10.93 -12.42 -32.01
N VAL A 253 -10.45 -13.39 -32.80
CA VAL A 253 -9.84 -13.11 -34.09
C VAL A 253 -10.90 -12.35 -34.86
N LYS A 254 -10.74 -11.02 -34.98
CA LYS A 254 -11.53 -10.25 -35.93
C LYS A 254 -11.24 -10.93 -37.27
N ASN A 255 -12.21 -11.69 -37.75
CA ASN A 255 -12.15 -12.34 -39.05
C ASN A 255 -11.75 -11.24 -40.03
N ILE A 256 -10.53 -11.39 -40.55
CA ILE A 256 -10.00 -10.51 -41.58
C ILE A 256 -10.92 -10.76 -42.77
N SER A 257 -11.83 -9.81 -42.98
CA SER A 257 -12.58 -9.66 -44.23
C SER A 257 -11.87 -8.58 -45.03
#